data_AF-A0A1Q4YKB7-F1
#
_entry.id   AF-A0A1Q4YKB7-F1
#
_cell.length_a   1.000
_cell.length_b   1.000
_cell.length_c   1.000
_cell.angle_alpha   90.00
_cell.angle_beta   90.00
_cell.angle_gamma   90.00
#
_symmetry.space_group_name_H-M   'P 1'
#
loop_
_entity.id
_entity.type
_entity.pdbx_description
1 polymer ?
#
loop_
_entity_poly.entity_id
_entity_poly.type
_entity_poly.pdbx_seq_one_letter_code
_entity_poly.pdbx_strand_id
1 'polypeptide(L)'
;MRATIRTQNATERAEDAKAAAASITVNKDATYKVRMSHSEPGRPTREDTSTLPGTSVPGLIAALLKSIDDEIEQDDTGRITCWAIDPDTGAEDRQVFTAA
;
A
#
# COMPACT_ATOMS: atom_id res chain seq x y z
N MET A 1 3.76 8.78 -9.43
CA MET A 1 2.30 8.62 -9.61
C MET A 1 1.64 8.55 -8.23
N ARG A 2 0.44 9.09 -8.06
CA ARG A 2 -0.31 9.04 -6.79
C ARG A 2 -1.80 8.84 -7.07
N ALA A 3 -2.45 7.99 -6.29
CA ALA A 3 -3.90 7.79 -6.32
C ALA A 3 -4.44 7.77 -4.89
N THR A 4 -5.63 8.34 -4.70
CA THR A 4 -6.31 8.38 -3.40
C THR A 4 -7.69 7.76 -3.54
N ILE A 5 -8.03 6.84 -2.63
CA ILE A 5 -9.25 6.05 -2.63
C ILE A 5 -10.06 6.44 -1.39
N ARG A 6 -11.01 7.37 -1.56
CA ARG A 6 -11.81 7.92 -0.46
C ARG A 6 -13.27 7.47 -0.44
N THR A 7 -13.69 6.66 -1.41
CA THR A 7 -15.07 6.17 -1.45
C THR A 7 -15.30 5.14 -0.34
N GLN A 8 -16.45 5.25 0.32
CA GLN A 8 -16.92 4.29 1.32
C GLN A 8 -17.81 3.20 0.71
N ASN A 9 -18.15 3.31 -0.58
CA ASN A 9 -18.84 2.24 -1.29
C ASN A 9 -17.85 1.11 -1.62
N ALA A 10 -18.14 -0.11 -1.14
CA ALA A 10 -17.25 -1.25 -1.31
C ALA A 10 -16.98 -1.65 -2.78
N THR A 11 -17.96 -1.47 -3.67
CA THR A 11 -17.84 -1.80 -5.10
C THR A 11 -16.98 -0.77 -5.81
N GLU A 12 -17.25 0.52 -5.59
CA GLU A 12 -16.44 1.61 -6.17
C GLU A 12 -15.00 1.54 -5.66
N ARG A 13 -14.81 1.26 -4.36
CA ARG A 13 -13.48 1.09 -3.75
C ARG A 13 -12.70 -0.03 -4.44
N ALA A 14 -13.35 -1.14 -4.76
CA ALA A 14 -12.68 -2.27 -5.43
C ALA A 14 -12.23 -1.91 -6.85
N GLU A 15 -13.02 -1.16 -7.60
CA GLU A 15 -12.65 -0.69 -8.94
C GLU A 15 -11.53 0.38 -8.88
N ASP A 16 -11.62 1.33 -7.96
CA ASP A 16 -10.58 2.34 -7.73
C ASP A 16 -9.25 1.69 -7.31
N ALA A 17 -9.29 0.73 -6.39
CA ALA A 17 -8.12 -0.04 -5.96
C ALA A 17 -7.48 -0.79 -7.12
N LYS A 18 -8.28 -1.41 -7.99
CA LYS A 18 -7.81 -2.12 -9.18
C LYS A 18 -7.17 -1.17 -10.19
N ALA A 19 -7.79 -0.02 -10.45
CA ALA A 19 -7.26 1.00 -11.36
C ALA A 19 -5.94 1.59 -10.84
N ALA A 20 -5.88 1.91 -9.55
CA ALA A 20 -4.69 2.40 -8.89
C ALA A 20 -3.56 1.36 -8.97
N ALA A 21 -3.82 0.10 -8.60
CA ALA A 21 -2.85 -0.99 -8.70
C ALA A 21 -2.33 -1.23 -10.13
N ALA A 22 -3.20 -1.12 -11.14
CA ALA A 22 -2.83 -1.28 -12.55
C ALA A 22 -1.91 -0.17 -13.08
N SER A 23 -1.94 1.01 -12.46
CA SER A 23 -1.11 2.15 -12.87
C SER A 23 0.33 2.09 -12.35
N ILE A 24 0.62 1.19 -11.41
CA ILE A 24 1.95 1.04 -10.80
C ILE A 24 2.89 0.30 -11.75
N THR A 25 4.11 0.81 -11.85
CA THR A 25 5.17 0.15 -12.62
C THR A 25 5.96 -0.77 -11.70
N VAL A 26 5.87 -2.08 -11.91
CA VAL A 26 6.58 -3.09 -11.11
C VAL A 26 7.56 -3.86 -11.99
N ASN A 27 8.81 -3.97 -11.56
CA ASN A 27 9.77 -4.88 -12.17
C ASN A 27 9.44 -6.31 -11.74
N LYS A 28 8.88 -7.11 -12.64
CA LYS A 28 8.43 -8.48 -12.33
C LYS A 28 9.57 -9.44 -11.99
N ASP A 29 10.79 -9.13 -12.43
CA ASP A 29 11.97 -9.98 -12.23
C ASP A 29 12.74 -9.62 -10.95
N ALA A 30 12.41 -8.49 -10.31
CA ALA A 30 13.02 -8.07 -9.07
C ALA A 30 12.41 -8.78 -7.85
N THR A 31 13.19 -8.86 -6.78
CA THR A 31 12.66 -9.13 -5.43
C THR A 31 12.33 -7.80 -4.77
N TYR A 32 11.19 -7.71 -4.11
CA TYR A 32 10.80 -6.52 -3.35
C TYR A 32 10.95 -6.78 -1.87
N LYS A 33 11.58 -5.84 -1.16
CA LYS A 33 11.48 -5.71 0.28
C LYS A 33 10.22 -4.91 0.61
N VAL A 34 9.43 -5.41 1.54
CA VAL A 34 8.23 -4.73 2.03
C VAL A 34 8.39 -4.45 3.51
N ARG A 35 8.41 -3.17 3.86
CA ARG A 35 8.38 -2.72 5.26
C ARG A 35 6.96 -2.33 5.61
N MET A 36 6.42 -2.95 6.64
CA MET A 36 5.09 -2.66 7.18
C MET A 36 5.26 -1.96 8.52
N SER A 37 4.53 -0.88 8.74
CA SER A 37 4.54 -0.16 10.01
C SER A 37 3.13 0.22 10.42
N HIS A 38 2.83 0.02 11.70
CA HIS A 38 1.57 0.39 12.33
C HIS A 38 1.85 1.29 13.54
N SER A 39 1.30 2.50 13.53
CA SER A 39 1.46 3.47 14.62
C SER A 39 0.11 3.90 15.18
N GLU A 40 -0.05 3.83 16.51
CA GLU A 40 -1.23 4.32 17.23
C GLU A 40 -0.81 5.42 18.21
N PRO A 41 -1.63 6.48 18.41
CA PRO A 41 -1.34 7.49 19.42
C PRO A 41 -1.14 6.90 20.83
N GLY A 42 -0.02 7.26 21.46
CA GLY A 42 0.30 6.81 22.82
C GLY A 42 0.83 5.38 22.92
N ARG A 43 1.10 4.70 21.80
CA ARG A 43 1.75 3.37 21.78
C ARG A 43 3.02 3.35 20.93
N PRO A 44 3.96 2.45 21.22
CA PRO A 44 5.12 2.25 20.34
C PRO A 44 4.68 1.78 18.94
N THR A 45 5.33 2.32 17.90
CA THR A 45 5.17 1.85 16.53
C THR A 45 5.61 0.39 16.42
N ARG A 46 4.79 -0.43 15.77
CA ARG A 46 5.12 -1.81 15.43
C ARG A 46 5.59 -1.84 13.99
N GLU A 47 6.67 -2.56 13.73
CA GLU A 47 7.23 -2.70 12.39
C GLU A 47 7.54 -4.16 12.08
N ASP A 48 7.36 -4.53 10.83
CA ASP A 48 7.75 -5.83 10.29
C ASP A 48 8.32 -5.67 8.88
N THR A 49 9.07 -6.66 8.42
CA THR A 49 9.70 -6.66 7.10
C THR A 49 9.59 -8.03 6.46
N SER A 50 9.15 -8.06 5.21
CA SER A 50 9.12 -9.27 4.39
C SER A 50 9.75 -9.04 3.03
N THR A 51 9.92 -10.11 2.26
CA THR A 51 10.36 -10.08 0.86
C THR A 51 9.39 -10.88 0.01
N LEU A 52 9.09 -10.39 -1.19
CA LEU A 52 8.26 -11.12 -2.17
C LEU A 52 8.71 -10.85 -3.60
N PRO A 53 8.44 -11.78 -4.54
CA PRO A 53 8.76 -11.57 -5.95
C PRO A 53 7.91 -10.43 -6.54
N GLY A 54 8.48 -9.69 -7.50
CA GLY A 54 7.80 -8.60 -8.19
C GLY A 54 6.48 -9.01 -8.84
N THR A 55 6.33 -10.27 -9.25
CA THR A 55 5.08 -10.81 -9.78
C THR A 55 3.90 -10.78 -8.79
N SER A 56 4.17 -10.77 -7.49
CA SER A 56 3.14 -10.76 -6.43
C SER A 56 2.74 -9.34 -5.97
N VAL A 57 3.56 -8.33 -6.24
CA VAL A 57 3.37 -6.95 -5.75
C VAL A 57 2.03 -6.35 -6.17
N PRO A 58 1.60 -6.40 -7.45
CA PRO A 58 0.32 -5.78 -7.86
C PRO A 58 -0.90 -6.40 -7.16
N GLY A 59 -0.88 -7.72 -6.95
CA GLY A 59 -1.96 -8.44 -6.28
C GLY A 59 -2.08 -8.09 -4.81
N LEU A 60 -0.95 -7.98 -4.11
CA LEU A 60 -0.92 -7.57 -2.71
C LEU A 60 -1.41 -6.13 -2.54
N ILE A 61 -0.96 -5.21 -3.38
CA ILE A 61 -1.39 -3.81 -3.35
C ILE A 61 -2.90 -3.67 -3.58
N ALA A 62 -3.44 -4.38 -4.58
CA ALA A 62 -4.88 -4.35 -4.83
C ALA A 62 -5.70 -4.88 -3.63
N ALA A 63 -5.18 -5.89 -2.92
CA ALA A 63 -5.82 -6.40 -1.71
C ALA A 63 -5.80 -5.37 -0.57
N LEU A 64 -4.65 -4.72 -0.35
CA LEU A 64 -4.47 -3.71 0.70
C LEU A 64 -5.36 -2.46 0.48
N LEU A 65 -5.37 -1.92 -0.73
CA LEU A 65 -6.19 -0.77 -1.12
C LEU A 65 -7.70 -1.05 -1.02
N LYS A 66 -8.09 -2.31 -1.29
CA LYS A 66 -9.49 -2.73 -1.11
C LYS A 66 -9.89 -2.78 0.37
N SER A 67 -8.97 -3.15 1.26
CA SER A 67 -9.31 -3.50 2.64
C SER A 67 -9.07 -2.39 3.66
N ILE A 68 -7.95 -1.66 3.56
CA ILE A 68 -7.46 -0.81 4.64
C ILE A 68 -6.83 0.50 4.14
N ASP A 69 -6.16 0.52 2.98
CA ASP A 69 -5.39 1.69 2.54
C ASP A 69 -6.22 2.69 1.74
N ASP A 70 -6.05 3.97 2.04
CA ASP A 70 -6.73 5.09 1.38
C ASP A 70 -5.87 5.77 0.32
N GLU A 71 -4.57 5.49 0.30
CA GLU A 71 -3.64 6.12 -0.60
C GLU A 71 -2.58 5.17 -1.12
N ILE A 72 -2.18 5.40 -2.37
CA ILE A 72 -0.99 4.82 -2.94
C ILE A 72 -0.18 5.85 -3.72
N GLU A 73 1.14 5.78 -3.56
CA GLU A 73 2.11 6.59 -4.27
C GLU A 73 3.25 5.72 -4.78
N GLN A 74 3.71 6.01 -6.00
CA GLN A 74 4.97 5.51 -6.54
C GLN A 74 5.86 6.68 -6.94
N ASP A 75 7.06 6.77 -6.37
CA ASP A 75 8.02 7.81 -6.68
C ASP A 75 8.91 7.47 -7.89
N ASP A 76 9.77 8.41 -8.28
CA ASP A 76 10.65 8.30 -9.45
C ASP A 76 11.74 7.22 -9.28
N THR A 77 11.97 6.72 -8.06
CA THR A 77 12.88 5.59 -7.81
C THR A 77 12.18 4.24 -7.96
N GLY A 78 10.86 4.25 -8.18
CA GLY A 78 10.04 3.05 -8.26
C GLY A 78 9.61 2.52 -6.88
N ARG A 79 9.93 3.23 -5.79
CA ARG A 79 9.42 2.92 -4.45
C ARG A 79 7.92 3.17 -4.42
N ILE A 80 7.19 2.19 -3.87
CA ILE A 80 5.73 2.28 -3.73
C ILE A 80 5.39 2.40 -2.26
N THR A 81 4.48 3.29 -1.92
CA THR A 81 3.97 3.49 -0.56
C THR A 81 2.46 3.36 -0.60
N CYS A 82 1.90 2.44 0.20
CA CYS A 82 0.48 2.39 0.53
C CYS A 82 0.29 2.92 1.95
N TRP A 83 -0.84 3.59 2.21
CA TRP A 83 -1.09 4.23 3.49
C TRP A 83 -2.58 4.34 3.84
N ALA A 84 -2.88 4.17 5.12
CA ALA A 84 -4.20 4.34 5.72
C ALA A 84 -4.11 5.22 6.98
N ILE A 85 -5.18 5.96 7.27
CA ILE A 85 -5.43 6.50 8.61
C ILE A 85 -6.82 6.04 9.07
N ASP A 86 -6.89 5.43 10.25
CA ASP A 86 -8.15 5.23 10.94
C ASP A 86 -8.65 6.58 11.51
N PRO A 87 -9.80 7.11 11.05
CA PRO A 87 -10.29 8.41 11.48
C PRO A 87 -10.77 8.44 12.94
N ASP A 88 -11.12 7.30 13.53
CA ASP A 88 -11.64 7.21 14.89
C ASP A 88 -10.51 7.11 15.92
N THR A 89 -9.43 6.41 15.57
CA THR A 89 -8.31 6.15 16.49
C THR A 89 -7.07 6.99 16.18
N GLY A 90 -6.96 7.54 14.97
CA GLY A 90 -5.75 8.17 14.45
C GLY A 90 -4.61 7.17 14.21
N ALA A 91 -4.91 5.87 14.18
CA ALA A 91 -3.93 4.85 13.85
C ALA A 91 -3.53 4.97 12.37
N GLU A 92 -2.24 4.81 12.09
CA GLU A 92 -1.72 4.81 10.73
C GLU A 92 -1.10 3.46 10.40
N ASP A 93 -1.49 2.91 9.24
CA ASP A 93 -0.84 1.76 8.63
C ASP A 93 -0.10 2.23 7.38
N ARG A 94 1.15 1.79 7.22
CA ARG A 94 1.98 2.11 6.06
C ARG A 94 2.76 0.90 5.59
N GLN A 95 2.72 0.66 4.28
CA GLN A 95 3.48 -0.39 3.63
C GLN A 95 4.35 0.22 2.53
N VAL A 96 5.65 -0.03 2.61
CA VAL A 96 6.66 0.50 1.69
C VAL A 96 7.31 -0.64 0.94
N PHE A 97 7.19 -0.62 -0.38
CA PHE A 97 7.78 -1.59 -1.29
C PHE A 97 9.02 -0.98 -1.95
N THR A 98 10.15 -1.68 -1.90
CA THR A 98 11.40 -1.25 -2.52
C THR A 98 12.01 -2.44 -3.26
N ALA A 99 12.31 -2.28 -4.54
CA ALA A 99 13.04 -3.29 -5.30
C ALA A 99 14.46 -3.44 -4.73
N ALA A 100 14.88 -4.69 -4.51
CA ALA A 100 16.22 -5.06 -4.06
C ALA A 100 17.18 -5.24 -5.24
#